data_AF-H0HUR2-F1
#
_entry.id   AF-H0HUR2-F1
#
_cell.length_a   1.000
_cell.length_b   1.000
_cell.length_c   1.000
_cell.angle_alpha   90.00
_cell.angle_beta   90.00
_cell.angle_gamma   90.00
#
_symmetry.space_group_name_H-M   'P 1'
#
loop_
_entity.id
_entity.type
_entity.pdbx_description
1 polymer ?
#
loop_
_entity_poly.entity_id
_entity_poly.type
_entity_poly.pdbx_seq_one_letter_code
_entity_poly.pdbx_strand_id
1 'polypeptide(L)'
;GYLAMGGQIVDATIVAAPKQRNSDAEKADIKAGKVPEAWKNKPDKLRQKDSDARWTVKFSKAKADEEGKTKQRDIAVPAFGYKNHASIDRRHGFIRGWNVTGASAYDGAQLCNVLDKTNTGSTVWADTAYRSKKNEAWLEKNGYRSDIHHKKPKGRPMSDATSRANGRRSKIRAFVEHVFAHQKSRMGLFVRTIGIARARTKIGMANLAYNLTRFVWHQGRTAPA
;
A
#
# COMPACT_ATOMS: atom_id res chain seq x y z
N GLY A 1 -3.53 -27.36 -6.54
CA GLY A 1 -2.64 -26.17 -6.56
C GLY A 1 -3.27 -24.99 -5.81
N TYR A 2 -2.53 -23.89 -5.60
CA TYR A 2 -3.00 -22.72 -4.84
C TYR A 2 -3.77 -21.71 -5.72
N LEU A 3 -4.96 -22.10 -6.18
CA LEU A 3 -5.88 -21.21 -6.90
C LEU A 3 -6.23 -19.98 -6.03
N ALA A 4 -6.40 -18.80 -6.63
CA ALA A 4 -6.80 -17.60 -5.89
C ALA A 4 -8.25 -17.74 -5.39
N MET A 5 -8.46 -17.68 -4.07
CA MET A 5 -9.75 -18.01 -3.45
C MET A 5 -10.11 -17.07 -2.30
N GLY A 6 -11.41 -16.97 -2.04
CA GLY A 6 -11.96 -16.29 -0.86
C GLY A 6 -12.06 -14.78 -0.99
N GLY A 7 -11.84 -14.23 -2.18
CA GLY A 7 -11.81 -12.79 -2.44
C GLY A 7 -10.43 -12.19 -2.24
N GLN A 8 -10.39 -10.86 -2.25
CA GLN A 8 -9.17 -10.08 -2.42
C GLN A 8 -9.02 -9.01 -1.35
N ILE A 9 -7.85 -8.94 -0.72
CA ILE A 9 -7.54 -7.96 0.31
C ILE A 9 -6.49 -7.02 -0.25
N VAL A 10 -6.84 -5.75 -0.39
CA VAL A 10 -6.00 -4.72 -1.02
C VAL A 10 -5.51 -3.74 0.04
N ASP A 11 -4.21 -3.48 0.00
CA ASP A 11 -3.58 -2.44 0.79
C ASP A 11 -2.26 -1.98 0.14
N ALA A 12 -1.68 -0.91 0.68
CA ALA A 12 -0.41 -0.38 0.19
C ALA A 12 0.59 -0.19 1.31
N THR A 13 1.87 -0.36 1.00
CA THR A 13 2.94 -0.10 1.96
C THR A 13 4.05 0.73 1.35
N ILE A 14 4.61 1.63 2.15
CA ILE A 14 5.75 2.44 1.74
C ILE A 14 7.03 1.61 1.84
N VAL A 15 7.80 1.62 0.75
CA VAL A 15 9.15 1.10 0.68
C VAL A 15 10.11 2.28 0.61
N ALA A 16 11.00 2.39 1.61
CA ALA A 16 11.90 3.51 1.73
C ALA A 16 12.99 3.49 0.65
N ALA A 17 13.43 4.69 0.26
CA ALA A 17 14.56 4.93 -0.63
C ALA A 17 15.51 5.99 -0.01
N PRO A 18 16.76 6.11 -0.48
CA PRO A 18 17.70 7.12 0.00
C PRO A 18 17.14 8.53 -0.16
N LYS A 19 17.05 9.27 0.94
CA LYS A 19 16.58 10.67 0.94
C LYS A 19 17.59 11.54 0.19
N GLN A 20 17.11 12.28 -0.81
CA GLN A 20 17.95 13.17 -1.59
C GLN A 20 17.89 14.61 -1.06
N ARG A 21 19.06 15.25 -0.96
CA ARG A 21 19.15 16.68 -0.68
C ARG A 21 18.84 17.46 -1.95
N ASN A 22 17.66 18.05 -1.98
CA ASN A 22 17.16 18.91 -3.05
C ASN A 22 16.67 20.22 -2.44
N SER A 23 16.88 21.35 -3.12
CA SER A 23 16.25 22.63 -2.77
C SER A 23 14.73 22.59 -3.00
N ASP A 24 13.99 23.55 -2.46
CA ASP A 24 12.54 23.58 -2.64
C ASP A 24 12.13 23.86 -4.08
N ALA A 25 12.90 24.67 -4.81
CA ALA A 25 12.73 24.87 -6.25
C ALA A 25 12.94 23.55 -7.02
N GLU A 26 14.03 22.81 -6.73
CA GLU A 26 14.29 21.50 -7.35
C GLU A 26 13.15 20.51 -7.04
N LYS A 27 12.62 20.50 -5.81
CA LYS A 27 11.46 19.65 -5.43
C LYS A 27 10.20 20.03 -6.22
N ALA A 28 9.94 21.32 -6.43
CA ALA A 28 8.78 21.79 -7.18
C ALA A 28 8.83 21.33 -8.64
N ASP A 29 9.99 21.46 -9.28
CA ASP A 29 10.21 20.98 -10.66
C ASP A 29 10.00 19.47 -10.78
N ILE A 30 10.61 18.69 -9.88
CA ILE A 30 10.45 17.23 -9.85
C ILE A 30 8.98 16.85 -9.64
N LYS A 31 8.26 17.56 -8.77
CA LYS A 31 6.83 17.33 -8.53
C LYS A 31 5.99 17.63 -9.79
N ALA A 32 6.39 18.60 -10.59
CA ALA A 32 5.79 18.92 -11.89
C ALA A 32 6.24 18.01 -13.03
N GLY A 33 7.09 17.01 -12.76
CA GLY A 33 7.65 16.10 -13.79
C GLY A 33 8.73 16.75 -14.65
N LYS A 34 9.27 17.89 -14.23
CA LYS A 34 10.33 18.63 -14.93
C LYS A 34 11.70 18.28 -14.35
N VAL A 35 12.72 18.36 -15.21
CA VAL A 35 14.12 18.32 -14.78
C VAL A 35 14.52 19.73 -14.31
N PRO A 36 15.00 19.91 -13.07
CA PRO A 36 15.47 21.20 -12.59
C PRO A 36 16.57 21.79 -13.50
N GLU A 37 16.53 23.10 -13.73
CA GLU A 37 17.44 23.81 -14.65
C GLU A 37 18.92 23.54 -14.31
N ALA A 38 19.24 23.58 -13.02
CA ALA A 38 20.59 23.35 -12.50
C ALA A 38 21.14 21.93 -12.78
N TRP A 39 20.31 21.00 -13.26
CA TRP A 39 20.69 19.62 -13.57
C TRP A 39 20.82 19.38 -15.09
N LYS A 40 20.19 20.22 -15.93
CA LYS A 40 20.14 20.01 -17.38
C LYS A 40 21.53 19.89 -18.01
N ASN A 41 22.46 20.73 -17.57
CA ASN A 41 23.85 20.73 -18.05
C ASN A 41 24.79 19.84 -17.20
N LYS A 42 24.25 18.97 -16.35
CA LYS A 42 25.02 18.10 -15.42
C LYS A 42 24.55 16.65 -15.51
N PRO A 43 24.90 15.92 -16.59
CA PRO A 43 24.41 14.56 -16.83
C PRO A 43 24.78 13.58 -15.69
N ASP A 44 25.96 13.72 -15.09
CA ASP A 44 26.37 12.88 -13.95
C ASP A 44 25.53 13.11 -12.71
N LYS A 45 25.17 14.37 -12.43
CA LYS A 45 24.26 14.71 -11.34
C LYS A 45 22.88 14.10 -11.61
N LEU A 46 22.37 14.22 -12.83
CA LEU A 46 21.07 13.69 -13.21
C LEU A 46 20.99 12.17 -13.01
N ARG A 47 22.03 11.43 -13.40
CA ARG A 47 22.12 9.97 -13.19
C ARG A 47 22.05 9.54 -11.73
N GLN A 48 22.46 10.41 -10.80
CA GLN A 48 22.44 10.17 -9.36
C GLN A 48 21.14 10.65 -8.68
N LYS A 49 20.24 11.34 -9.40
CA LYS A 49 18.99 11.87 -8.86
C LYS A 49 17.82 10.94 -9.16
N ASP A 50 17.02 10.66 -8.12
CA ASP A 50 15.80 9.88 -8.22
C ASP A 50 14.62 10.85 -8.35
N SER A 51 14.25 11.11 -9.59
CA SER A 51 13.10 11.95 -9.95
C SER A 51 11.77 11.21 -9.87
N ASP A 52 11.72 9.94 -9.49
CA ASP A 52 10.50 9.13 -9.42
C ASP A 52 10.04 8.87 -7.98
N ALA A 53 11.00 8.72 -7.05
CA ALA A 53 10.71 8.65 -5.63
C ALA A 53 10.05 9.94 -5.13
N ARG A 54 9.09 9.82 -4.21
CA ARG A 54 8.30 10.95 -3.72
C ARG A 54 8.27 11.00 -2.20
N TRP A 55 8.10 12.20 -1.67
CA TRP A 55 7.81 12.42 -0.25
C TRP A 55 6.33 12.19 0.02
N THR A 56 6.04 11.66 1.21
CA THR A 56 4.69 11.58 1.76
C THR A 56 4.75 11.65 3.27
N VAL A 57 3.63 11.92 3.92
CA VAL A 57 3.53 12.02 5.38
C VAL A 57 2.65 10.88 5.87
N LYS A 58 3.19 10.06 6.77
CA LYS A 58 2.40 9.08 7.51
C LYS A 58 1.85 9.74 8.76
N PHE A 59 0.53 9.73 8.89
CA PHE A 59 -0.13 10.14 10.11
C PHE A 59 -0.46 8.90 10.94
N SER A 60 0.04 8.86 12.16
CA SER A 60 -0.42 7.91 13.17
C SER A 60 -1.12 8.68 14.28
N LYS A 61 -2.37 8.33 14.53
CA LYS A 61 -3.11 8.84 15.68
C LYS A 61 -2.51 8.23 16.94
N ALA A 62 -2.20 9.07 17.93
CA ALA A 62 -1.82 8.60 19.25
C ALA A 62 -2.95 7.72 19.83
N LYS A 63 -2.60 6.59 20.45
CA LYS A 63 -3.57 5.86 21.29
C LYS A 63 -3.89 6.74 22.50
N ALA A 64 -5.14 6.75 22.94
CA ALA A 64 -5.49 7.41 24.19
C ALA A 64 -4.94 6.58 25.35
N ASP A 65 -4.26 7.23 26.28
CA ASP A 65 -3.89 6.63 27.56
C ASP A 65 -5.17 6.41 28.40
N GLU A 66 -5.20 5.40 29.26
CA GLU A 66 -6.38 5.01 30.06
C GLU A 66 -6.84 6.08 31.06
N GLU A 67 -6.09 7.17 31.22
CA GLU A 67 -6.33 8.19 32.25
C GLU A 67 -6.66 9.57 31.67
N GLY A 68 -7.65 9.68 30.77
CA GLY A 68 -8.42 10.93 30.53
C GLY A 68 -7.66 12.22 30.17
N LYS A 69 -6.33 12.21 30.00
CA LYS A 69 -5.48 13.38 29.77
C LYS A 69 -5.16 13.47 28.27
N THR A 70 -5.94 14.29 27.58
CA THR A 70 -5.76 14.62 26.17
C THR A 70 -4.55 15.53 25.95
N LYS A 71 -3.35 14.96 25.84
CA LYS A 71 -2.28 15.56 25.03
C LYS A 71 -2.09 14.74 23.74
N GLN A 72 -3.14 14.74 22.92
CA GLN A 72 -3.13 14.13 21.58
C GLN A 72 -2.17 14.92 20.68
N ARG A 73 -0.99 14.38 20.39
CA ARG A 73 -0.17 14.85 19.27
C ARG A 73 -0.19 13.77 18.20
N ASP A 74 -0.90 14.03 17.11
CA ASP A 74 -0.80 13.20 15.91
C ASP A 74 0.66 13.19 15.44
N ILE A 75 1.23 12.00 15.26
CA ILE A 75 2.61 11.86 14.82
C ILE A 75 2.60 11.87 13.29
N ALA A 76 3.19 12.91 12.72
CA ALA A 76 3.43 13.06 11.29
C ALA A 76 4.87 12.64 10.97
N VAL A 77 5.06 11.43 10.44
CA VAL A 77 6.38 10.92 10.07
C VAL A 77 6.58 11.07 8.55
N PRO A 78 7.51 11.92 8.10
CA PRO A 78 7.80 12.05 6.68
C PRO A 78 8.53 10.79 6.18
N ALA A 79 8.07 10.24 5.06
CA ALA A 79 8.63 9.10 4.39
C ALA A 79 8.98 9.45 2.95
N PHE A 80 10.10 8.92 2.45
CA PHE A 80 10.56 9.11 1.08
C PHE A 80 10.78 7.75 0.42
N GLY A 81 10.29 7.60 -0.81
CA GLY A 81 10.51 6.41 -1.62
C GLY A 81 9.31 6.08 -2.50
N TYR A 82 8.95 4.80 -2.48
CA TYR A 82 7.93 4.20 -3.34
C TYR A 82 6.81 3.57 -2.50
N LYS A 83 5.70 3.24 -3.15
CA LYS A 83 4.61 2.45 -2.58
C LYS A 83 4.48 1.14 -3.34
N ASN A 84 4.37 0.04 -2.60
CA ASN A 84 3.94 -1.26 -3.09
C ASN A 84 2.45 -1.40 -2.81
N HIS A 85 1.63 -1.31 -3.84
CA HIS A 85 0.19 -1.60 -3.78
C HIS A 85 0.03 -3.08 -4.07
N ALA A 86 -0.62 -3.83 -3.19
CA ALA A 86 -0.75 -5.27 -3.33
C ALA A 86 -2.17 -5.75 -3.02
N SER A 87 -2.60 -6.75 -3.79
CA SER A 87 -3.80 -7.54 -3.55
C SER A 87 -3.38 -8.97 -3.22
N ILE A 88 -3.86 -9.49 -2.09
CA ILE A 88 -3.68 -10.90 -1.72
C ILE A 88 -5.00 -11.67 -1.83
N ASP A 89 -4.92 -12.98 -2.12
CA ASP A 89 -6.07 -13.85 -1.95
C ASP A 89 -6.34 -14.14 -0.47
N ARG A 90 -7.60 -14.10 -0.04
CA ARG A 90 -7.96 -14.24 1.38
C ARG A 90 -7.62 -15.63 1.93
N ARG A 91 -7.82 -16.70 1.14
CA ARG A 91 -7.71 -18.07 1.63
C ARG A 91 -6.27 -18.48 1.93
N HIS A 92 -5.33 -18.15 1.04
CA HIS A 92 -3.95 -18.59 1.17
C HIS A 92 -2.99 -17.43 1.52
N GLY A 93 -3.37 -16.19 1.25
CA GLY A 93 -2.54 -15.02 1.53
C GLY A 93 -1.36 -14.86 0.59
N PHE A 94 -1.45 -15.35 -0.65
CA PHE A 94 -0.47 -15.04 -1.69
C PHE A 94 -0.80 -13.70 -2.34
N ILE A 95 0.23 -12.95 -2.71
CA ILE A 95 0.10 -11.75 -3.54
C ILE A 95 -0.28 -12.20 -4.95
N ARG A 96 -1.41 -11.69 -5.46
CA ARG A 96 -1.97 -12.02 -6.79
C ARG A 96 -1.86 -10.86 -7.76
N GLY A 97 -2.06 -9.64 -7.28
CA GLY A 97 -1.85 -8.42 -8.06
C GLY A 97 -1.02 -7.42 -7.29
N TRP A 98 -0.21 -6.64 -8.00
CA TRP A 98 0.60 -5.59 -7.38
C TRP A 98 0.97 -4.51 -8.39
N ASN A 99 1.19 -3.30 -7.88
CA ASN A 99 1.72 -2.18 -8.66
C ASN A 99 2.66 -1.33 -7.80
N VAL A 100 3.59 -0.63 -8.45
CA VAL A 100 4.55 0.25 -7.77
C VAL A 100 4.41 1.67 -8.28
N THR A 101 4.39 2.62 -7.34
CA THR A 101 4.31 4.05 -7.64
C THR A 101 5.28 4.82 -6.75
N GLY A 102 5.52 6.10 -7.04
CA GLY A 102 6.11 7.01 -6.05
C GLY A 102 5.27 7.06 -4.76
N ALA A 103 5.89 7.32 -3.61
CA ALA A 103 5.20 7.21 -2.32
C ALA A 103 4.06 8.22 -2.08
N SER A 104 3.98 9.30 -2.86
CA SER A 104 2.89 10.27 -2.80
C SER A 104 1.64 9.86 -3.57
N ALA A 105 1.67 8.76 -4.32
CA ALA A 105 0.52 8.33 -5.09
C ALA A 105 -0.67 8.00 -4.18
N TYR A 106 -1.87 8.34 -4.65
CA TYR A 106 -3.10 8.05 -3.95
C TYR A 106 -3.47 6.57 -4.10
N ASP A 107 -3.65 5.89 -2.98
CA ASP A 107 -3.86 4.44 -2.92
C ASP A 107 -5.15 4.04 -3.64
N GLY A 108 -6.24 4.81 -3.43
CA GLY A 108 -7.51 4.55 -4.09
C GLY A 108 -7.46 4.53 -5.61
N ALA A 109 -6.50 5.22 -6.25
CA ALA A 109 -6.34 5.22 -7.70
C ALA A 109 -5.74 3.91 -8.24
N GLN A 110 -5.21 3.05 -7.37
CA GLN A 110 -4.52 1.81 -7.75
C GLN A 110 -5.39 0.56 -7.63
N LEU A 111 -6.61 0.67 -7.10
CA LEU A 111 -7.50 -0.47 -6.87
C LEU A 111 -7.68 -1.34 -8.13
N CYS A 112 -8.03 -0.71 -9.25
CA CYS A 112 -8.25 -1.39 -10.52
C CYS A 112 -7.00 -2.05 -11.08
N ASN A 113 -5.80 -1.59 -10.68
CA ASN A 113 -4.52 -2.07 -11.20
C ASN A 113 -4.01 -3.32 -10.47
N VAL A 114 -4.61 -3.66 -9.32
CA VAL A 114 -4.15 -4.77 -8.46
C VAL A 114 -5.19 -5.85 -8.26
N LEU A 115 -6.44 -5.63 -8.67
CA LEU A 115 -7.50 -6.63 -8.60
C LEU A 115 -7.46 -7.58 -9.79
N ASP A 116 -7.68 -8.86 -9.51
CA ASP A 116 -7.69 -9.93 -10.50
C ASP A 116 -9.05 -10.65 -10.52
N LYS A 117 -9.66 -10.74 -11.71
CA LYS A 117 -10.95 -11.40 -11.91
C LYS A 117 -10.87 -12.92 -11.85
N THR A 118 -9.67 -13.49 -11.92
CA THR A 118 -9.46 -14.95 -11.84
C THR A 118 -9.62 -15.50 -10.42
N ASN A 119 -9.70 -14.63 -9.40
CA ASN A 119 -10.02 -15.07 -8.04
C ASN A 119 -11.46 -15.59 -7.97
N THR A 120 -11.66 -16.76 -7.38
CA THR A 120 -12.99 -17.39 -7.31
C THR A 120 -13.97 -16.65 -6.40
N GLY A 121 -13.49 -15.76 -5.54
CA GLY A 121 -14.33 -14.88 -4.72
C GLY A 121 -14.38 -13.46 -5.28
N SER A 122 -15.58 -12.88 -5.32
CA SER A 122 -15.82 -11.51 -5.81
C SER A 122 -15.65 -10.42 -4.73
N THR A 123 -15.52 -10.79 -3.46
CA THR A 123 -15.45 -9.80 -2.38
C THR A 123 -14.08 -9.11 -2.32
N VAL A 124 -14.10 -7.79 -2.17
CA VAL A 124 -12.90 -6.94 -2.06
C VAL A 124 -12.89 -6.21 -0.71
N TRP A 125 -11.84 -6.43 0.08
CA TRP A 125 -11.58 -5.73 1.33
C TRP A 125 -10.46 -4.71 1.15
N ALA A 126 -10.70 -3.47 1.52
CA ALA A 126 -9.69 -2.40 1.45
C ALA A 126 -9.97 -1.29 2.47
N ASP A 127 -9.02 -0.37 2.61
CA ASP A 127 -9.16 0.80 3.49
C ASP A 127 -10.15 1.85 2.96
N THR A 128 -10.48 2.84 3.78
CA THR A 128 -11.41 3.91 3.42
C THR A 128 -10.92 4.77 2.24
N ALA A 129 -9.60 4.90 2.03
CA ALA A 129 -9.04 5.62 0.90
C ALA A 129 -9.33 4.93 -0.44
N TYR A 130 -9.63 3.63 -0.45
CA TYR A 130 -10.12 2.94 -1.65
C TYR A 130 -11.63 3.17 -1.92
N ARG A 131 -12.40 3.73 -0.97
CA ARG A 131 -13.86 3.90 -1.08
C ARG A 131 -14.29 5.20 -1.78
N SER A 132 -13.89 5.36 -3.05
CA SER A 132 -14.37 6.47 -3.90
C SER A 132 -15.61 6.07 -4.69
N LYS A 133 -16.46 7.03 -5.07
CA LYS A 133 -17.63 6.77 -5.94
C LYS A 133 -17.22 6.08 -7.25
N LYS A 134 -16.09 6.51 -7.83
CA LYS A 134 -15.50 5.90 -9.03
C LYS A 134 -15.13 4.44 -8.82
N ASN A 135 -14.50 4.12 -7.69
CA ASN A 135 -14.12 2.75 -7.39
C ASN A 135 -15.32 1.86 -7.11
N GLU A 136 -16.32 2.34 -6.37
CA GLU A 136 -17.54 1.58 -6.10
C GLU A 136 -18.28 1.25 -7.40
N ALA A 137 -18.48 2.23 -8.29
CA ALA A 137 -19.09 2.01 -9.59
C ALA A 137 -18.26 1.05 -10.47
N TRP A 138 -16.93 1.14 -10.42
CA TRP A 138 -16.05 0.23 -11.14
C TRP A 138 -16.13 -1.20 -10.59
N LEU A 139 -16.17 -1.37 -9.25
CA LEU A 139 -16.30 -2.68 -8.61
C LEU A 139 -17.61 -3.36 -9.02
N GLU A 140 -18.72 -2.63 -8.91
CA GLU A 140 -20.05 -3.10 -9.31
C GLU A 140 -20.08 -3.51 -10.78
N LYS A 141 -19.61 -2.64 -11.69
CA LYS A 141 -19.52 -2.93 -13.13
C LYS A 141 -18.69 -4.17 -13.45
N ASN A 142 -17.72 -4.51 -12.61
CA ASN A 142 -16.82 -5.64 -12.81
C ASN A 142 -17.23 -6.89 -12.00
N GLY A 143 -18.40 -6.89 -11.36
CA GLY A 143 -18.94 -8.04 -10.63
C GLY A 143 -18.32 -8.26 -9.24
N TYR A 144 -17.64 -7.25 -8.69
CA TYR A 144 -17.05 -7.33 -7.36
C TYR A 144 -18.03 -6.89 -6.26
N ARG A 145 -17.94 -7.53 -5.10
CA ARG A 145 -18.65 -7.12 -3.88
C ARG A 145 -17.74 -6.24 -3.02
N SER A 146 -18.12 -4.99 -2.81
CA SER A 146 -17.35 -4.03 -2.01
C SER A 146 -17.54 -4.24 -0.51
N ASP A 147 -16.46 -4.63 0.17
CA ASP A 147 -16.36 -4.67 1.64
C ASP A 147 -15.25 -3.72 2.13
N ILE A 148 -15.13 -2.59 1.45
CA ILE A 148 -14.19 -1.51 1.76
C ILE A 148 -14.67 -0.74 3.02
N HIS A 149 -13.78 -0.26 3.87
CA HIS A 149 -14.17 0.52 5.06
C HIS A 149 -14.99 1.77 4.73
N HIS A 150 -15.95 2.10 5.60
CA HIS A 150 -16.67 3.38 5.53
C HIS A 150 -15.93 4.47 6.31
N LYS A 151 -15.93 5.68 5.76
CA LYS A 151 -15.42 6.88 6.43
C LYS A 151 -16.38 7.31 7.54
N LYS A 152 -15.82 7.79 8.66
CA LYS A 152 -16.61 8.50 9.68
C LYS A 152 -17.25 9.76 9.05
N PRO A 153 -18.55 10.01 9.26
CA PRO A 153 -19.20 11.24 8.79
C PRO A 153 -18.55 12.48 9.41
N LYS A 154 -18.57 13.61 8.69
CA LYS A 154 -18.06 14.88 9.22
C LYS A 154 -19.00 15.39 10.31
N GLY A 155 -18.45 15.78 11.46
CA GLY A 155 -19.20 16.41 12.56
C GLY A 155 -20.15 15.49 13.32
N ARG A 156 -20.15 14.18 13.07
CA ARG A 156 -21.02 13.21 13.78
C ARG A 156 -20.25 11.94 14.15
N PRO A 157 -20.65 11.23 15.22
CA PRO A 157 -20.11 9.90 15.52
C PRO A 157 -20.43 8.92 14.38
N MET A 158 -19.62 7.87 14.27
CA MET A 158 -19.93 6.74 13.38
C MET A 158 -21.04 5.93 14.04
N SER A 159 -22.02 5.47 13.26
CA SER A 159 -23.07 4.59 13.81
C SER A 159 -22.47 3.27 14.29
N ASP A 160 -23.03 2.71 15.36
CA ASP A 160 -22.57 1.45 15.94
C ASP A 160 -22.56 0.31 14.92
N ALA A 161 -23.59 0.24 14.08
CA ALA A 161 -23.67 -0.75 13.00
C ALA A 161 -22.48 -0.64 12.03
N THR A 162 -22.14 0.59 11.62
CA THR A 162 -20.99 0.85 10.73
C THR A 162 -19.67 0.56 11.43
N SER A 163 -19.56 0.93 12.71
CA SER A 163 -18.37 0.67 13.52
C SER A 163 -18.11 -0.83 13.66
N ARG A 164 -19.14 -1.62 14.01
CA ARG A 164 -19.06 -3.09 14.08
C ARG A 164 -18.75 -3.72 12.72
N ALA A 165 -19.31 -3.19 11.63
CA ALA A 165 -19.00 -3.65 10.27
C ALA A 165 -17.54 -3.39 9.88
N ASN A 166 -17.04 -2.17 10.11
CA ASN A 166 -15.64 -1.83 9.91
C ASN A 166 -14.73 -2.69 10.81
N GLY A 167 -15.10 -2.95 12.06
CA GLY A 167 -14.35 -3.85 12.95
C GLY A 167 -14.23 -5.28 12.40
N ARG A 168 -15.30 -5.83 11.82
CA ARG A 168 -15.26 -7.13 11.14
C ARG A 168 -14.36 -7.11 9.90
N ARG A 169 -14.41 -6.03 9.10
CA ARG A 169 -13.56 -5.84 7.91
C ARG A 169 -12.08 -5.69 8.29
N SER A 170 -11.76 -5.00 9.38
CA SER A 170 -10.38 -4.84 9.90
C SER A 170 -9.74 -6.19 10.21
N LYS A 171 -10.48 -7.15 10.80
CA LYS A 171 -9.96 -8.50 11.11
C LYS A 171 -9.49 -9.22 9.85
N ILE A 172 -10.22 -9.06 8.74
CA ILE A 172 -9.84 -9.66 7.44
C ILE A 172 -8.65 -8.89 6.85
N ARG A 173 -8.68 -7.55 6.90
CA ARG A 173 -7.59 -6.73 6.38
C ARG A 173 -6.24 -6.97 7.05
N ALA A 174 -6.21 -7.34 8.33
CA ALA A 174 -4.97 -7.67 9.02
C ALA A 174 -4.10 -8.73 8.30
N PHE A 175 -4.69 -9.59 7.47
CA PHE A 175 -3.93 -10.58 6.70
C PHE A 175 -2.95 -9.96 5.69
N VAL A 176 -3.28 -8.84 5.05
CA VAL A 176 -2.34 -8.19 4.12
C VAL A 176 -1.25 -7.43 4.86
N GLU A 177 -1.53 -6.96 6.08
CA GLU A 177 -0.52 -6.35 6.94
C GLU A 177 0.59 -7.35 7.31
N HIS A 178 0.28 -8.64 7.47
CA HIS A 178 1.31 -9.68 7.68
C HIS A 178 2.29 -9.79 6.52
N VAL A 179 1.82 -9.64 5.27
CA VAL A 179 2.68 -9.65 4.08
C VAL A 179 3.68 -8.50 4.16
N PHE A 180 3.18 -7.29 4.44
CA PHE A 180 4.02 -6.11 4.54
C PHE A 180 4.93 -6.12 5.76
N ALA A 181 4.47 -6.69 6.89
CA ALA A 181 5.29 -6.89 8.06
C ALA A 181 6.47 -7.81 7.72
N HIS A 182 6.22 -8.93 7.04
CA HIS A 182 7.28 -9.83 6.59
C HIS A 182 8.29 -9.14 5.68
N GLN A 183 7.82 -8.37 4.70
CA GLN A 183 8.70 -7.60 3.80
C GLN A 183 9.56 -6.57 4.54
N LYS A 184 9.02 -5.92 5.58
CA LYS A 184 9.77 -4.93 6.36
C LYS A 184 10.74 -5.57 7.34
N SER A 185 10.28 -6.55 8.13
CA SER A 185 11.06 -7.09 9.24
C SER A 185 12.03 -8.18 8.80
N ARG A 186 11.59 -9.13 7.96
CA ARG A 186 12.42 -10.27 7.55
C ARG A 186 13.27 -9.98 6.33
N MET A 187 12.75 -9.23 5.36
CA MET A 187 13.49 -8.90 4.14
C MET A 187 14.26 -7.58 4.21
N GLY A 188 13.97 -6.72 5.22
CA GLY A 188 14.57 -5.39 5.31
C GLY A 188 14.33 -4.55 4.04
N LEU A 189 13.14 -4.65 3.44
CA LEU A 189 12.89 -4.16 2.08
C LEU A 189 13.16 -2.65 1.96
N PHE A 190 14.14 -2.33 1.11
CA PHE A 190 14.60 -0.97 0.83
C PHE A 190 15.03 -0.85 -0.64
N VAL A 191 14.70 0.26 -1.29
CA VAL A 191 15.05 0.51 -2.71
C VAL A 191 16.25 1.42 -2.79
N ARG A 192 17.43 0.86 -3.09
CA ARG A 192 18.68 1.63 -3.31
C ARG A 192 18.85 2.10 -4.75
N THR A 193 18.12 1.50 -5.68
CA THR A 193 18.22 1.79 -7.12
C THR A 193 17.46 3.06 -7.48
N ILE A 194 17.95 3.78 -8.49
CA ILE A 194 17.33 5.00 -9.00
C ILE A 194 16.33 4.67 -10.11
N GLY A 195 15.13 5.24 -9.98
CA GLY A 195 14.06 5.21 -10.98
C GLY A 195 13.03 4.11 -10.79
N ILE A 196 11.80 4.38 -11.23
CA ILE A 196 10.62 3.56 -10.99
C ILE A 196 10.74 2.16 -11.57
N ALA A 197 11.38 2.00 -12.73
CA ALA A 197 11.55 0.69 -13.37
C ALA A 197 12.37 -0.26 -12.47
N ARG A 198 13.49 0.22 -11.92
CA ARG A 198 14.35 -0.57 -11.04
C ARG A 198 13.70 -0.80 -9.67
N ALA A 199 13.00 0.21 -9.15
CA ALA A 199 12.21 0.08 -7.92
C ALA A 199 11.12 -1.00 -8.07
N ARG A 200 10.42 -1.01 -9.21
CA ARG A 200 9.40 -2.02 -9.54
C ARG A 200 10.02 -3.42 -9.60
N THR A 201 11.18 -3.60 -10.22
CA THR A 201 11.88 -4.88 -10.22
C THR A 201 12.23 -5.34 -8.81
N LYS A 202 12.84 -4.46 -7.99
CA LYS A 202 13.23 -4.81 -6.61
C LYS A 202 12.04 -5.21 -5.74
N ILE A 203 10.94 -4.45 -5.82
CA ILE A 203 9.71 -4.72 -5.07
C ILE A 203 9.02 -5.98 -5.60
N GLY A 204 8.99 -6.17 -6.92
CA GLY A 204 8.45 -7.37 -7.55
C GLY A 204 9.17 -8.64 -7.10
N MET A 205 10.51 -8.62 -7.03
CA MET A 205 11.29 -9.73 -6.50
C MET A 205 10.96 -10.00 -5.02
N ALA A 206 10.74 -8.96 -4.21
CA ALA A 206 10.33 -9.12 -2.82
C ALA A 206 8.92 -9.71 -2.67
N ASN A 207 7.98 -9.31 -3.53
CA ASN A 207 6.65 -9.90 -3.62
C ASN A 207 6.73 -11.39 -4.00
N LEU A 208 7.57 -11.74 -4.98
CA LEU A 208 7.80 -13.12 -5.40
C LEU A 208 8.45 -13.96 -4.27
N ALA A 209 9.50 -13.45 -3.64
CA ALA A 209 10.16 -14.13 -2.53
C ALA A 209 9.22 -14.37 -1.35
N TYR A 210 8.31 -13.41 -1.08
CA TYR A 210 7.25 -13.59 -0.08
C TYR A 210 6.34 -14.75 -0.49
N ASN A 211 5.88 -14.79 -1.74
CA ASN A 211 5.03 -15.88 -2.22
C ASN A 211 5.74 -17.24 -2.13
N LEU A 212 7.02 -17.35 -2.47
CA LEU A 212 7.78 -18.60 -2.31
C LEU A 212 7.87 -19.03 -0.84
N THR A 213 8.16 -18.09 0.06
CA THR A 213 8.20 -18.37 1.51
C THR A 213 6.83 -18.80 2.02
N ARG A 214 5.77 -18.14 1.55
CA ARG A 214 4.38 -18.48 1.89
C ARG A 214 3.99 -19.85 1.37
N PHE A 215 4.48 -20.23 0.19
CA PHE A 215 4.27 -21.55 -0.39
C PHE A 215 4.92 -22.63 0.47
N VAL A 216 6.21 -22.47 0.82
CA VAL A 216 6.92 -23.41 1.71
C VAL A 216 6.18 -23.53 3.04
N TRP A 217 5.70 -22.41 3.60
CA TRP A 217 4.90 -22.45 4.83
C TRP A 217 3.63 -23.29 4.68
N HIS A 218 2.89 -23.17 3.57
CA HIS A 218 1.70 -24.00 3.36
C HIS A 218 2.03 -25.46 3.10
N GLN A 219 3.15 -25.77 2.44
CA GLN A 219 3.59 -27.17 2.20
C GLN A 219 4.08 -27.84 3.48
N GLY A 220 4.71 -27.08 4.39
CA GLY A 220 5.21 -27.59 5.67
C GLY A 220 4.16 -27.72 6.78
N ARG A 221 2.89 -27.33 6.52
CA ARG A 221 1.81 -27.52 7.51
C ARG A 221 1.28 -28.94 7.43
N THR A 222 1.35 -29.65 8.55
CA THR A 222 0.80 -31.01 8.71
C THR A 222 -0.71 -31.06 8.94
N ALA A 223 -1.38 -29.91 9.14
CA ALA A 223 -2.84 -29.82 9.30
C ALA A 223 -3.46 -28.76 8.36
N PRO A 224 -4.67 -29.02 7.81
CA PRO A 224 -5.34 -28.09 6.90
C PRO A 224 -5.77 -26.78 7.59
N ALA A 225 -5.88 -25.72 6.78
CA ALA A 225 -6.21 -24.35 7.19
C ALA A 225 -7.72 -24.09 7.31
#